data_AF-A0A9N7NHZ6-F1
#
_entry.id   AF-A0A9N7NHZ6-F1
#
_cell.length_a   1.000
_cell.length_b   1.000
_cell.length_c   1.000
_cell.angle_alpha   90.00
_cell.angle_beta   90.00
_cell.angle_gamma   90.00
#
_symmetry.space_group_name_H-M   'P 1'
#
loop_
_entity.id
_entity.type
_entity.pdbx_description
1 polymer ?
#
loop_
_entity_poly.entity_id
_entity_poly.type
_entity_poly.pdbx_seq_one_letter_code
_entity_poly.pdbx_strand_id
1 'polypeptide(L)'
;MEKPSSELDQALNPTRAYPRRSNKNVSLCSPKLPTYLLTVFVVLFILFQIHSLQTSAWAPLTEKWEKIHSCLPTLHSEAEDLKSTISRLRQSVTFLPLKDLRFSDVPMRGHTWFMSSLYDTHEQGEVQYQQFPSESSGGRILCLRGRDFHDGSWNSYALAWPEALPENATLLRGLTFINNNHYDYHNIWHGLSAMMPFVAWHARNQCRAPERWILFHWGELRKSMAPWVRTMLEAVFGRPLDIETFEESGPGPTSCFEGAVVMRHNEGGMSRERRMETYDLMRCKSRMYCGLGPKEEDKGLRIGMTMLMRDGARSFRNASAVVRIFERECRKVSGCRLTVSYPHNLTFCEQVKLMSGTDIVISAHGAQLSNMILMDQESSVMELFPKGWRELAGVGQYVHHWLASWSGMRHEGAWRDPLGDPCPYPEDDRRCMSVFKNGRIGYNETYFSEWASRVLNQTSQRKKALIMNNVSANNPVKGLCGCS
;
A
#
# COMPACT_ATOMS: atom_id res chain seq x y z
N MET A 1 44.09 -40.85 20.43
CA MET A 1 43.06 -41.66 19.73
C MET A 1 42.57 -40.84 18.56
N GLU A 2 43.38 -40.78 17.50
CA GLU A 2 43.32 -41.68 16.32
C GLU A 2 42.21 -41.30 15.33
N LYS A 3 42.65 -40.55 14.31
CA LYS A 3 42.21 -40.62 12.89
C LYS A 3 42.59 -42.02 12.32
N PRO A 4 42.15 -42.50 11.13
CA PRO A 4 42.24 -41.77 9.85
C PRO A 4 41.17 -42.12 8.76
N SER A 5 40.89 -41.21 7.80
CA SER A 5 41.33 -41.17 6.38
C SER A 5 40.39 -41.81 5.34
N SER A 6 40.04 -41.08 4.28
CA SER A 6 40.74 -41.20 2.97
C SER A 6 40.30 -40.10 1.99
N GLU A 7 41.29 -39.40 1.46
CA GLU A 7 41.26 -38.66 0.19
C GLU A 7 41.58 -39.64 -0.95
N LEU A 8 41.13 -39.33 -2.17
CA LEU A 8 41.88 -39.69 -3.37
C LEU A 8 41.70 -38.60 -4.45
N ASP A 9 42.80 -37.89 -4.69
CA ASP A 9 43.06 -37.05 -5.86
C ASP A 9 43.21 -37.88 -7.13
N GLN A 10 42.85 -37.29 -8.28
CA GLN A 10 43.66 -37.48 -9.50
C GLN A 10 43.52 -36.28 -10.45
N ALA A 11 44.66 -35.62 -10.66
CA ALA A 11 44.90 -34.58 -11.66
C ALA A 11 45.66 -35.15 -12.88
N LEU A 12 45.79 -34.30 -13.90
CA LEU A 12 46.77 -34.30 -15.02
C LEU A 12 46.39 -35.14 -16.28
N ASN A 13 46.58 -34.71 -17.53
CA ASN A 13 46.93 -33.43 -18.19
C ASN A 13 46.79 -33.65 -19.74
N PRO A 14 47.33 -32.84 -20.68
CA PRO A 14 46.65 -32.35 -21.89
C PRO A 14 47.23 -32.91 -23.21
N THR A 15 46.71 -32.50 -24.37
CA THR A 15 47.36 -32.38 -25.72
C THR A 15 46.27 -32.42 -26.81
N ARG A 16 46.38 -31.90 -28.04
CA ARG A 16 47.19 -30.89 -28.76
C ARG A 16 46.53 -30.82 -30.16
N ALA A 17 46.51 -29.63 -30.76
CA ALA A 17 45.99 -29.36 -32.11
C ALA A 17 46.76 -30.08 -33.24
N TYR A 18 46.10 -30.32 -34.40
CA TYR A 18 46.46 -29.84 -35.76
C TYR A 18 45.57 -30.48 -36.89
N PRO A 19 45.58 -29.98 -38.16
CA PRO A 19 44.37 -29.76 -38.96
C PRO A 19 44.30 -30.62 -40.24
N ARG A 20 43.17 -30.62 -40.96
CA ARG A 20 43.19 -31.00 -42.39
C ARG A 20 42.08 -30.38 -43.24
N ARG A 21 42.53 -30.02 -44.44
CA ARG A 21 41.91 -29.30 -45.56
C ARG A 21 40.61 -29.90 -46.12
N SER A 22 39.73 -28.97 -46.52
CA SER A 22 39.05 -28.84 -47.82
C SER A 22 38.48 -30.09 -48.50
N ASN A 23 37.16 -30.12 -48.66
CA ASN A 23 36.56 -30.45 -49.95
C ASN A 23 35.29 -29.62 -50.16
N LYS A 24 35.26 -28.87 -51.27
CA LYS A 24 34.11 -28.14 -51.76
C LYS A 24 33.13 -29.15 -52.36
N ASN A 25 31.95 -29.30 -51.75
CA ASN A 25 30.77 -29.83 -52.43
C ASN A 25 29.74 -28.72 -52.54
N VAL A 26 29.38 -28.42 -53.78
CA VAL A 26 28.33 -27.50 -54.19
C VAL A 26 27.00 -28.01 -53.63
N SER A 27 26.36 -27.23 -52.76
CA SER A 27 25.02 -27.52 -52.25
C SER A 27 24.06 -26.43 -52.72
N LEU A 28 23.17 -26.82 -53.63
CA LEU A 28 22.00 -26.09 -54.11
C LEU A 28 20.96 -26.00 -52.98
N CYS A 29 21.12 -25.08 -52.03
CA CYS A 29 20.05 -24.71 -51.10
C CYS A 29 20.21 -23.25 -50.69
N SER A 30 19.61 -22.34 -51.47
CA SER A 30 19.45 -20.95 -51.06
C SER A 30 18.41 -20.89 -49.93
N PRO A 31 18.71 -20.24 -48.79
CA PRO A 31 17.79 -20.12 -47.64
C PRO A 31 16.55 -19.27 -47.94
N LYS A 32 16.39 -18.80 -49.19
CA LYS A 32 15.22 -18.03 -49.64
C LYS A 32 14.12 -18.90 -50.27
N LEU A 33 14.42 -20.14 -50.65
CA LEU A 33 13.40 -21.03 -51.24
C LEU A 33 12.25 -21.38 -50.27
N PRO A 34 12.49 -21.63 -48.97
CA PRO A 34 11.41 -21.90 -48.01
C PRO A 34 10.52 -20.68 -47.80
N THR A 35 11.08 -19.47 -47.81
CA THR A 35 10.32 -18.22 -47.64
C THR A 35 9.48 -17.89 -48.87
N TYR A 36 9.96 -18.18 -50.08
CA TYR A 36 9.15 -18.07 -51.30
C TYR A 36 8.02 -19.10 -51.35
N LEU A 37 8.27 -20.35 -50.94
CA LEU A 37 7.23 -21.38 -50.86
C LEU A 37 6.16 -21.03 -49.82
N LEU A 38 6.57 -20.52 -48.65
CA LEU A 38 5.64 -20.08 -47.60
C LEU A 38 4.77 -18.91 -48.08
N THR A 39 5.35 -17.92 -48.76
CA THR A 39 4.59 -16.79 -49.31
C THR A 39 3.61 -17.23 -50.40
N VAL A 40 4.00 -18.16 -51.28
CA VAL A 40 3.08 -18.75 -52.27
C VAL A 40 1.94 -19.51 -51.58
N PHE A 41 2.22 -20.29 -50.53
CA PHE A 41 1.17 -21.00 -49.78
C PHE A 41 0.20 -20.05 -49.08
N VAL A 42 0.69 -18.96 -48.47
CA VAL A 42 -0.15 -17.95 -47.81
C VAL A 42 -1.02 -17.23 -48.84
N VAL A 43 -0.47 -16.87 -50.00
CA VAL A 43 -1.24 -16.23 -51.09
C VAL A 43 -2.29 -17.17 -51.65
N LEU A 44 -1.96 -18.45 -51.89
CA LEU A 44 -2.93 -19.44 -52.34
C LEU A 44 -4.02 -19.71 -51.29
N PHE A 45 -3.68 -19.72 -50.00
CA PHE A 45 -4.65 -19.86 -48.92
C PHE A 45 -5.60 -18.67 -48.85
N ILE A 46 -5.08 -17.44 -48.98
CA ILE A 46 -5.91 -16.23 -49.01
C ILE A 46 -6.82 -16.23 -50.26
N LEU A 47 -6.30 -16.59 -51.44
CA LEU A 47 -7.08 -16.70 -52.67
C LEU A 47 -8.15 -17.79 -52.56
N PHE A 48 -7.86 -18.92 -51.92
CA PHE A 48 -8.82 -19.99 -51.65
C PHE A 48 -9.91 -19.53 -50.66
N GLN A 49 -9.56 -18.78 -49.62
CA GLN A 49 -10.54 -18.21 -48.69
C GLN A 49 -11.42 -17.15 -49.37
N ILE A 50 -10.85 -16.29 -50.22
CA ILE A 50 -11.61 -15.31 -51.02
C ILE A 50 -12.53 -16.02 -52.01
N HIS A 51 -12.05 -17.07 -52.69
CA HIS A 51 -12.87 -17.85 -53.61
C HIS A 51 -13.99 -18.61 -52.88
N SER A 52 -13.70 -19.22 -51.73
CA SER A 52 -14.70 -19.87 -50.87
C SER A 52 -15.76 -18.89 -50.37
N LEU A 53 -15.37 -17.65 -50.07
CA LEU A 53 -16.29 -16.57 -49.70
C LEU A 53 -17.11 -16.09 -50.90
N GLN A 54 -16.52 -16.00 -52.10
CA GLN A 54 -17.23 -15.60 -53.33
C GLN A 54 -18.17 -16.69 -53.88
N THR A 55 -17.84 -17.97 -53.77
CA THR A 55 -18.72 -19.09 -54.17
C THR A 55 -19.93 -19.26 -53.24
N SER A 56 -19.92 -18.63 -52.06
CA SER A 56 -21.06 -18.62 -51.13
C SER A 56 -22.11 -17.54 -51.45
N ALA A 57 -21.81 -16.63 -52.39
CA ALA A 57 -22.63 -15.44 -52.66
C ALA A 57 -23.56 -15.55 -53.89
N TRP A 58 -23.53 -16.65 -54.66
CA TRP A 58 -24.30 -16.77 -55.91
C TRP A 58 -25.06 -18.11 -55.97
N ALA A 59 -26.01 -18.29 -55.06
CA ALA A 59 -27.13 -19.23 -55.14
C ALA A 59 -28.43 -18.41 -54.98
N PRO A 60 -29.54 -18.79 -55.66
CA PRO A 60 -30.61 -17.87 -56.02
C PRO A 60 -31.23 -17.16 -54.80
N LEU A 61 -31.28 -15.83 -54.89
CA LEU A 61 -31.66 -14.87 -53.84
C LEU A 61 -33.15 -14.92 -53.43
N THR A 62 -33.88 -15.97 -53.79
CA THR A 62 -35.34 -16.09 -53.56
C THR A 62 -35.72 -17.11 -52.49
N GLU A 63 -34.94 -18.17 -52.24
CA GLU A 63 -35.21 -19.12 -51.13
C GLU A 63 -34.59 -18.69 -49.79
N LYS A 64 -33.57 -17.82 -49.82
CA LYS A 64 -32.87 -17.36 -48.61
C LYS A 64 -33.63 -16.28 -47.85
N TRP A 65 -34.55 -15.57 -48.51
CA TRP A 65 -35.41 -14.56 -47.88
C TRP A 65 -36.53 -15.18 -47.03
N GLU A 66 -37.09 -16.33 -47.43
CA GLU A 66 -38.07 -17.05 -46.60
C GLU A 66 -37.43 -17.67 -45.35
N LYS A 67 -36.18 -18.15 -45.44
CA LYS A 67 -35.44 -18.66 -44.26
C LYS A 67 -35.02 -17.56 -43.28
N ILE A 68 -34.74 -16.34 -43.76
CA ILE A 68 -34.47 -15.19 -42.89
C ILE A 68 -35.79 -14.71 -42.24
N HIS A 69 -36.92 -14.76 -42.94
CA HIS A 69 -38.24 -14.52 -42.35
C HIS A 69 -38.70 -15.63 -41.39
N SER A 70 -38.26 -16.88 -41.55
CA SER A 70 -38.54 -17.95 -40.58
C SER A 70 -37.64 -17.90 -39.34
N CYS A 71 -36.46 -17.27 -39.41
CA CYS A 71 -35.56 -17.04 -38.27
C CYS A 71 -35.86 -15.73 -37.53
N LEU A 72 -36.59 -14.78 -38.15
CA LEU A 72 -37.00 -13.53 -37.50
C LEU A 72 -37.83 -13.76 -36.22
N PRO A 73 -38.84 -14.68 -36.20
CA PRO A 73 -39.58 -15.02 -34.99
C PRO A 73 -38.70 -15.66 -33.92
N THR A 74 -37.71 -16.47 -34.32
CA THR A 74 -36.80 -17.16 -33.40
C THR A 74 -35.81 -16.18 -32.76
N LEU A 75 -35.23 -15.27 -33.54
CA LEU A 75 -34.39 -14.17 -33.02
C LEU A 75 -35.19 -13.19 -32.16
N HIS A 76 -36.45 -12.93 -32.51
CA HIS A 76 -37.32 -12.07 -31.70
C HIS A 76 -37.69 -12.76 -30.37
N SER A 77 -37.97 -14.07 -30.40
CA SER A 77 -38.21 -14.89 -29.21
C SER A 77 -36.99 -14.99 -28.30
N GLU A 78 -35.79 -15.18 -28.86
CA GLU A 78 -34.53 -15.21 -28.09
C GLU A 78 -34.18 -13.84 -27.51
N ALA A 79 -34.43 -12.75 -28.25
CA ALA A 79 -34.22 -11.40 -27.76
C ALA A 79 -35.20 -11.01 -26.64
N GLU A 80 -36.48 -11.41 -26.75
CA GLU A 80 -37.47 -11.21 -25.70
C GLU A 80 -37.20 -12.08 -24.46
N ASP A 81 -36.74 -13.33 -24.64
CA ASP A 81 -36.33 -14.19 -23.53
C ASP A 81 -35.06 -13.66 -22.81
N LEU A 82 -34.11 -13.11 -23.58
CA LEU A 82 -32.94 -12.44 -23.02
C LEU A 82 -33.32 -11.18 -22.25
N LYS A 83 -34.22 -10.33 -22.79
CA LYS A 83 -34.73 -9.15 -22.07
C LYS A 83 -35.49 -9.53 -20.81
N SER A 84 -36.32 -10.57 -20.87
CA SER A 84 -37.04 -11.14 -19.72
C SER A 84 -36.07 -11.63 -18.65
N THR A 85 -35.04 -12.36 -19.05
CA THR A 85 -33.98 -12.86 -18.16
C THR A 85 -33.20 -11.72 -17.51
N ILE A 86 -32.76 -10.72 -18.29
CA ILE A 86 -32.09 -9.51 -17.77
C ILE A 86 -33.00 -8.80 -16.77
N SER A 87 -34.28 -8.62 -17.08
CA SER A 87 -35.26 -8.00 -16.18
C SER A 87 -35.39 -8.76 -14.85
N ARG A 88 -35.49 -10.09 -14.90
CA ARG A 88 -35.53 -10.94 -13.70
C ARG A 88 -34.24 -10.85 -12.88
N LEU A 89 -33.08 -10.83 -13.55
CA LEU A 89 -31.78 -10.64 -12.88
C LEU A 89 -31.71 -9.29 -12.18
N ARG A 90 -32.17 -8.21 -12.83
CA ARG A 90 -32.26 -6.87 -12.23
C ARG A 90 -33.12 -6.86 -10.96
N GLN A 91 -34.29 -7.48 -11.04
CA GLN A 91 -35.23 -7.56 -9.90
C GLN A 91 -34.73 -8.45 -8.76
N SER A 92 -33.83 -9.40 -9.05
CA SER A 92 -33.23 -10.28 -8.04
C SER A 92 -32.14 -9.62 -7.19
N VAL A 93 -31.66 -8.41 -7.57
CA VAL A 93 -30.59 -7.74 -6.84
C VAL A 93 -31.07 -7.34 -5.44
N THR A 94 -30.48 -7.98 -4.43
CA THR A 94 -30.81 -7.74 -3.03
C THR A 94 -29.75 -6.85 -2.38
N PHE A 95 -30.19 -5.76 -1.75
CA PHE A 95 -29.33 -4.85 -1.00
C PHE A 95 -29.23 -5.31 0.46
N LEU A 96 -27.99 -5.42 0.94
CA LEU A 96 -27.64 -5.77 2.31
C LEU A 96 -27.02 -4.55 3.00
N PRO A 97 -27.19 -4.38 4.32
CA PRO A 97 -26.62 -3.25 5.04
C PRO A 97 -25.09 -3.29 4.99
N LEU A 98 -24.43 -2.16 4.74
CA LEU A 98 -22.97 -2.04 4.84
C LEU A 98 -22.54 -2.34 6.27
N LYS A 99 -23.21 -1.74 7.26
CA LYS A 99 -23.02 -1.99 8.69
C LYS A 99 -23.96 -3.10 9.17
N ASP A 100 -23.42 -4.28 9.37
CA ASP A 100 -24.15 -5.38 10.01
C ASP A 100 -24.10 -5.25 11.54
N LEU A 101 -25.22 -4.84 12.13
CA LEU A 101 -25.33 -4.59 13.56
C LEU A 101 -25.12 -5.84 14.42
N ARG A 102 -25.27 -7.04 13.85
CA ARG A 102 -25.04 -8.32 14.55
C ARG A 102 -23.58 -8.52 14.97
N PHE A 103 -22.64 -7.80 14.33
CA PHE A 103 -21.19 -7.90 14.57
C PHE A 103 -20.59 -6.59 15.12
N SER A 104 -21.43 -5.67 15.57
CA SER A 104 -21.02 -4.32 15.99
C SER A 104 -20.12 -4.30 17.24
N ASP A 105 -20.19 -5.33 18.08
CA ASP A 105 -19.37 -5.53 19.29
C ASP A 105 -18.00 -6.17 19.00
N VAL A 106 -17.83 -6.76 17.81
CA VAL A 106 -16.57 -7.40 17.36
C VAL A 106 -16.10 -6.86 16.00
N PRO A 107 -15.92 -5.53 15.86
CA PRO A 107 -15.82 -4.87 14.55
C PRO A 107 -14.60 -5.28 13.70
N MET A 108 -13.58 -5.89 14.32
CA MET A 108 -12.32 -6.26 13.67
C MET A 108 -12.08 -7.78 13.60
N ARG A 109 -13.03 -8.63 14.04
CA ARG A 109 -12.87 -10.09 14.02
C ARG A 109 -13.58 -10.73 12.83
N GLY A 110 -12.91 -11.70 12.19
CA GLY A 110 -13.51 -12.53 11.14
C GLY A 110 -14.02 -11.69 9.95
N HIS A 111 -15.30 -11.88 9.60
CA HIS A 111 -15.96 -11.23 8.44
C HIS A 111 -16.10 -9.71 8.55
N THR A 112 -15.72 -9.11 9.67
CA THR A 112 -16.07 -7.73 10.01
C THR A 112 -17.58 -7.48 9.93
N TRP A 113 -18.02 -6.36 10.47
CA TRP A 113 -19.38 -5.87 10.32
C TRP A 113 -19.61 -5.17 8.97
N PHE A 114 -18.53 -4.78 8.27
CA PHE A 114 -18.61 -4.07 6.99
C PHE A 114 -18.69 -5.06 5.83
N MET A 115 -19.81 -5.08 5.10
CA MET A 115 -20.06 -6.07 4.03
C MET A 115 -19.91 -7.53 4.53
N SER A 116 -20.50 -7.82 5.69
CA SER A 116 -20.32 -9.07 6.45
C SER A 116 -20.72 -10.35 5.70
N SER A 117 -21.50 -10.28 4.62
CA SER A 117 -21.91 -11.46 3.85
C SER A 117 -20.87 -11.93 2.82
N LEU A 118 -19.77 -11.19 2.67
CA LEU A 118 -18.71 -11.49 1.71
C LEU A 118 -17.42 -11.88 2.43
N TYR A 119 -16.67 -12.77 1.79
CA TYR A 119 -15.37 -13.23 2.25
C TYR A 119 -14.26 -12.42 1.57
N ASP A 120 -13.19 -12.16 2.30
CA ASP A 120 -12.01 -11.54 1.71
C ASP A 120 -11.17 -12.61 1.01
N THR A 121 -10.46 -12.17 -0.03
CA THR A 121 -9.40 -12.96 -0.66
C THR A 121 -8.22 -13.00 0.30
N HIS A 122 -7.80 -14.20 0.66
CA HIS A 122 -6.70 -14.44 1.59
C HIS A 122 -5.55 -15.11 0.86
N GLU A 123 -4.43 -14.43 0.84
CA GLU A 123 -3.17 -14.99 0.38
C GLU A 123 -2.11 -14.84 1.47
N GLN A 124 -1.24 -15.85 1.58
CA GLN A 124 -0.28 -15.92 2.66
C GLN A 124 0.71 -14.75 2.57
N GLY A 125 0.74 -13.93 3.63
CA GLY A 125 1.68 -12.81 3.74
C GLY A 125 1.26 -11.56 2.97
N GLU A 126 0.04 -11.51 2.45
CA GLU A 126 -0.48 -10.44 1.59
C GLU A 126 -1.64 -9.69 2.25
N VAL A 127 -2.09 -8.62 1.60
CA VAL A 127 -3.26 -7.86 2.03
C VAL A 127 -4.55 -8.68 1.85
N GLN A 128 -5.49 -8.49 2.78
CA GLN A 128 -6.85 -9.02 2.67
C GLN A 128 -7.74 -8.00 1.95
N TYR A 129 -8.40 -8.43 0.88
CA TYR A 129 -9.25 -7.55 0.07
C TYR A 129 -10.37 -8.31 -0.62
N GLN A 130 -11.38 -7.59 -1.07
CA GLN A 130 -12.41 -8.09 -1.99
C GLN A 130 -12.23 -7.42 -3.34
N GLN A 131 -12.50 -8.14 -4.41
CA GLN A 131 -12.39 -7.61 -5.77
C GLN A 131 -13.63 -7.93 -6.58
N PHE A 132 -14.10 -6.95 -7.33
CA PHE A 132 -15.28 -7.06 -8.19
C PHE A 132 -14.96 -6.44 -9.56
N PRO A 133 -15.38 -7.08 -10.67
CA PRO A 133 -15.82 -8.47 -10.73
C PRO A 133 -14.66 -9.43 -10.42
N SER A 134 -14.98 -10.63 -9.97
CA SER A 134 -14.03 -11.72 -9.72
C SER A 134 -14.71 -13.08 -9.83
N GLU A 135 -13.93 -14.16 -9.80
CA GLU A 135 -14.47 -15.52 -9.76
C GLU A 135 -15.34 -15.75 -8.51
N SER A 136 -14.93 -15.22 -7.35
CA SER A 136 -15.69 -15.34 -6.09
C SER A 136 -17.00 -14.54 -6.12
N SER A 137 -17.04 -13.42 -6.85
CA SER A 137 -18.30 -12.71 -7.12
C SER A 137 -19.11 -13.36 -8.24
N GLY A 138 -18.59 -14.38 -8.92
CA GLY A 138 -19.22 -14.99 -10.09
C GLY A 138 -19.36 -14.00 -11.25
N GLY A 139 -18.40 -13.09 -11.44
CA GLY A 139 -18.46 -12.06 -12.47
C GLY A 139 -19.36 -10.86 -12.16
N ARG A 140 -20.04 -10.85 -11.01
CA ARG A 140 -20.88 -9.72 -10.58
C ARG A 140 -20.04 -8.55 -10.09
N ILE A 141 -20.53 -7.34 -10.35
CA ILE A 141 -19.96 -6.08 -9.89
C ILE A 141 -20.62 -5.58 -8.61
N LEU A 142 -19.89 -4.75 -7.88
CA LEU A 142 -20.36 -4.14 -6.64
C LEU A 142 -21.24 -2.93 -6.95
N CYS A 143 -22.38 -2.85 -6.26
CA CYS A 143 -23.25 -1.69 -6.22
C CYS A 143 -23.37 -1.19 -4.77
N LEU A 144 -23.34 0.12 -4.58
CA LEU A 144 -23.58 0.80 -3.32
C LEU A 144 -24.85 1.66 -3.43
N ARG A 145 -25.58 1.75 -2.32
CA ARG A 145 -26.77 2.59 -2.20
C ARG A 145 -26.80 3.24 -0.82
N GLY A 146 -27.10 4.53 -0.82
CA GLY A 146 -27.08 5.36 0.39
C GLY A 146 -25.86 6.28 0.42
N ARG A 147 -26.00 7.37 1.18
CA ARG A 147 -24.96 8.41 1.35
C ARG A 147 -24.96 8.97 2.78
N ASP A 148 -25.32 8.14 3.75
CA ASP A 148 -25.45 8.56 5.13
C ASP A 148 -24.06 8.78 5.76
N PHE A 149 -23.88 9.96 6.37
CA PHE A 149 -22.62 10.41 6.99
C PHE A 149 -22.61 10.24 8.52
N HIS A 150 -23.72 9.76 9.10
CA HIS A 150 -23.98 9.73 10.54
C HIS A 150 -24.37 8.35 11.07
N ASP A 151 -25.07 7.53 10.27
CA ASP A 151 -25.44 6.17 10.60
C ASP A 151 -25.14 5.22 9.44
N GLY A 152 -24.04 4.48 9.58
CA GLY A 152 -23.60 3.53 8.55
C GLY A 152 -24.58 2.38 8.26
N SER A 153 -25.60 2.15 9.11
CA SER A 153 -26.64 1.14 8.85
C SER A 153 -27.62 1.55 7.75
N TRP A 154 -27.65 2.84 7.40
CA TRP A 154 -28.47 3.40 6.31
C TRP A 154 -27.79 3.30 4.94
N ASN A 155 -26.52 2.86 4.92
CA ASN A 155 -25.80 2.56 3.69
C ASN A 155 -25.86 1.06 3.42
N SER A 156 -25.92 0.68 2.14
CA SER A 156 -26.13 -0.70 1.70
C SER A 156 -25.30 -1.03 0.46
N TYR A 157 -25.10 -2.33 0.24
CA TYR A 157 -24.39 -2.87 -0.92
C TYR A 157 -25.16 -4.03 -1.55
N ALA A 158 -24.89 -4.28 -2.82
CA ALA A 158 -25.40 -5.43 -3.55
C ALA A 158 -24.39 -5.89 -4.60
N LEU A 159 -24.58 -7.11 -5.12
CA LEU A 159 -23.86 -7.62 -6.29
C LEU A 159 -24.83 -7.73 -7.46
N ALA A 160 -24.45 -7.22 -8.63
CA ALA A 160 -25.26 -7.26 -9.84
C ALA A 160 -24.42 -7.72 -11.04
N TRP A 161 -25.07 -8.32 -12.04
CA TRP A 161 -24.40 -8.61 -13.31
C TRP A 161 -24.21 -7.29 -14.10
N PRO A 162 -23.08 -7.12 -14.81
CA PRO A 162 -22.83 -5.90 -15.59
C PRO A 162 -23.96 -5.55 -16.57
N GLU A 163 -24.61 -6.55 -17.16
CA GLU A 163 -25.69 -6.42 -18.13
C GLU A 163 -27.07 -6.20 -17.46
N ALA A 164 -27.18 -6.49 -16.16
CA ALA A 164 -28.42 -6.47 -15.40
C ALA A 164 -28.31 -5.64 -14.12
N LEU A 165 -27.86 -4.39 -14.27
CA LEU A 165 -27.80 -3.40 -13.17
C LEU A 165 -29.18 -3.08 -12.58
N PRO A 166 -29.29 -2.79 -11.27
CA PRO A 166 -30.54 -2.32 -10.65
C PRO A 166 -31.15 -1.15 -11.39
N GLU A 167 -32.47 -1.00 -11.31
CA GLU A 167 -33.16 0.15 -11.89
C GLU A 167 -32.60 1.47 -11.34
N ASN A 168 -32.42 2.45 -12.23
CA ASN A 168 -31.86 3.76 -11.94
C ASN A 168 -30.42 3.74 -11.36
N ALA A 169 -29.70 2.62 -11.49
CA ALA A 169 -28.30 2.56 -11.10
C ALA A 169 -27.40 3.26 -12.13
N THR A 170 -26.41 3.99 -11.64
CA THR A 170 -25.36 4.59 -12.46
C THR A 170 -24.13 3.68 -12.45
N LEU A 171 -23.62 3.31 -13.64
CA LEU A 171 -22.36 2.58 -13.77
C LEU A 171 -21.19 3.57 -13.82
N LEU A 172 -20.33 3.50 -12.81
CA LEU A 172 -19.10 4.27 -12.72
C LEU A 172 -17.94 3.46 -13.29
N ARG A 173 -17.34 3.96 -14.38
CA ARG A 173 -16.26 3.30 -15.12
C ARG A 173 -14.92 3.37 -14.40
N GLY A 174 -14.00 2.46 -14.71
CA GLY A 174 -12.67 2.40 -14.12
C GLY A 174 -12.64 1.77 -12.73
N LEU A 175 -11.44 1.74 -12.14
CA LEU A 175 -11.17 1.09 -10.87
C LEU A 175 -11.55 2.00 -9.69
N THR A 176 -12.29 1.45 -8.73
CA THR A 176 -12.71 2.15 -7.52
C THR A 176 -12.10 1.48 -6.29
N PHE A 177 -11.44 2.26 -5.43
CA PHE A 177 -10.95 1.79 -4.14
C PHE A 177 -11.93 2.15 -3.03
N ILE A 178 -12.31 1.18 -2.21
CA ILE A 178 -13.34 1.34 -1.18
C ILE A 178 -12.76 0.90 0.15
N ASN A 179 -12.64 1.82 1.10
CA ASN A 179 -12.12 1.52 2.43
C ASN A 179 -13.21 1.65 3.48
N ASN A 180 -13.22 0.73 4.45
CA ASN A 180 -13.87 0.96 5.73
C ASN A 180 -12.85 0.92 6.86
N ASN A 181 -12.74 2.01 7.60
CA ASN A 181 -11.82 2.13 8.73
C ASN A 181 -12.59 2.18 10.06
N HIS A 182 -11.98 1.68 11.14
CA HIS A 182 -12.53 1.76 12.50
C HIS A 182 -12.11 3.03 13.24
N TYR A 183 -10.95 3.62 12.91
CA TYR A 183 -10.31 4.60 13.80
C TYR A 183 -10.42 6.07 13.38
N ASP A 184 -11.01 6.41 12.22
CA ASP A 184 -10.98 7.73 11.54
C ASP A 184 -9.82 7.91 10.54
N TYR A 185 -9.97 8.85 9.59
CA TYR A 185 -8.96 9.16 8.55
C TYR A 185 -8.18 10.47 8.80
N HIS A 186 -8.48 11.21 9.86
CA HIS A 186 -7.88 12.51 10.18
C HIS A 186 -6.67 12.41 11.10
N ASN A 187 -6.62 11.37 11.93
CA ASN A 187 -5.40 10.98 12.61
C ASN A 187 -4.44 10.34 11.59
N ILE A 188 -3.22 10.88 11.51
CA ILE A 188 -2.20 10.45 10.53
C ILE A 188 -1.92 8.94 10.64
N TRP A 189 -1.79 8.39 11.85
CA TRP A 189 -1.53 6.96 12.04
C TRP A 189 -2.73 6.12 11.56
N HIS A 190 -3.95 6.52 11.93
CA HIS A 190 -5.16 5.78 11.58
C HIS A 190 -5.38 5.78 10.07
N GLY A 191 -5.25 6.95 9.43
CA GLY A 191 -5.37 7.09 7.98
C GLY A 191 -4.27 6.32 7.24
N LEU A 192 -3.01 6.42 7.70
CA LEU A 192 -1.89 5.68 7.11
C LEU A 192 -2.14 4.16 7.16
N SER A 193 -2.49 3.63 8.32
CA SER A 193 -2.70 2.19 8.52
C SER A 193 -3.89 1.65 7.70
N ALA A 194 -4.90 2.48 7.45
CA ALA A 194 -6.06 2.13 6.62
C ALA A 194 -5.74 2.16 5.12
N MET A 195 -4.82 3.02 4.68
CA MET A 195 -4.49 3.23 3.27
C MET A 195 -3.31 2.39 2.79
N MET A 196 -2.42 1.99 3.70
CA MET A 196 -1.25 1.17 3.38
C MET A 196 -1.59 -0.12 2.62
N PRO A 197 -2.67 -0.87 2.96
CA PRO A 197 -3.07 -2.04 2.19
C PRO A 197 -3.30 -1.77 0.69
N PHE A 198 -3.86 -0.61 0.33
CA PHE A 198 -4.05 -0.23 -1.07
C PHE A 198 -2.72 0.03 -1.79
N VAL A 199 -1.73 0.58 -1.08
CA VAL A 199 -0.38 0.77 -1.65
C VAL A 199 0.28 -0.57 -1.93
N ALA A 200 0.15 -1.53 -1.02
CA ALA A 200 0.67 -2.90 -1.23
C ALA A 200 -0.03 -3.58 -2.42
N TRP A 201 -1.36 -3.49 -2.50
CA TRP A 201 -2.13 -4.03 -3.63
C TRP A 201 -1.73 -3.36 -4.95
N HIS A 202 -1.57 -2.04 -4.95
CA HIS A 202 -1.13 -1.27 -6.10
C HIS A 202 0.23 -1.76 -6.62
N ALA A 203 1.23 -1.87 -5.74
CA ALA A 203 2.56 -2.33 -6.09
C ALA A 203 2.55 -3.72 -6.74
N ARG A 204 1.74 -4.63 -6.20
CA ARG A 204 1.59 -5.99 -6.71
C ARG A 204 0.83 -6.05 -8.04
N ASN A 205 -0.18 -5.20 -8.21
CA ASN A 205 -1.07 -5.23 -9.37
C ASN A 205 -0.59 -4.27 -10.46
N GLN A 206 0.69 -4.35 -10.82
CA GLN A 206 1.28 -3.57 -11.92
C GLN A 206 1.05 -2.06 -11.78
N CYS A 207 1.07 -1.55 -10.55
CA CYS A 207 0.90 -0.14 -10.24
C CYS A 207 -0.43 0.43 -10.77
N ARG A 208 -1.48 -0.40 -10.80
CA ARG A 208 -2.84 0.07 -11.12
C ARG A 208 -3.32 1.05 -10.05
N ALA A 209 -3.68 2.25 -10.49
CA ALA A 209 -4.24 3.29 -9.64
C ALA A 209 -5.77 3.36 -9.83
N PRO A 210 -6.52 3.76 -8.79
CA PRO A 210 -7.95 3.94 -8.91
C PRO A 210 -8.27 5.24 -9.66
N GLU A 211 -9.45 5.26 -10.29
CA GLU A 211 -10.08 6.49 -10.77
C GLU A 211 -10.75 7.24 -9.62
N ARG A 212 -11.23 6.53 -8.59
CA ARG A 212 -11.88 7.13 -7.42
C ARG A 212 -11.73 6.33 -6.15
N TRP A 213 -11.90 7.02 -5.02
CA TRP A 213 -11.87 6.48 -3.67
C TRP A 213 -13.23 6.68 -3.01
N ILE A 214 -13.68 5.68 -2.25
CA ILE A 214 -14.84 5.79 -1.38
C ILE A 214 -14.38 5.43 0.02
N LEU A 215 -14.63 6.33 0.97
CA LEU A 215 -14.17 6.19 2.33
C LEU A 215 -15.36 6.03 3.26
N PHE A 216 -15.35 4.94 4.02
CA PHE A 216 -16.27 4.71 5.11
C PHE A 216 -15.50 4.71 6.42
N HIS A 217 -16.05 5.32 7.45
CA HIS A 217 -15.64 5.03 8.82
C HIS A 217 -16.89 4.68 9.58
N TRP A 218 -16.92 3.46 10.10
CA TRP A 218 -18.08 2.89 10.75
C TRP A 218 -19.30 2.68 9.83
N GLY A 219 -19.03 2.40 8.55
CA GLY A 219 -20.06 2.32 7.50
C GLY A 219 -20.64 3.68 7.10
N GLU A 220 -20.25 4.76 7.77
CA GLU A 220 -20.67 6.13 7.45
C GLU A 220 -19.74 6.71 6.38
N LEU A 221 -20.32 7.34 5.37
CA LEU A 221 -19.58 7.93 4.28
C LEU A 221 -18.69 9.08 4.80
N ARG A 222 -17.48 9.20 4.26
CA ARG A 222 -16.51 10.24 4.63
C ARG A 222 -16.12 11.05 3.41
N LYS A 223 -16.09 12.37 3.59
CA LYS A 223 -15.81 13.34 2.51
C LYS A 223 -14.32 13.65 2.35
N SER A 224 -13.52 13.31 3.34
CA SER A 224 -12.11 13.70 3.36
C SER A 224 -11.27 12.83 4.29
N MET A 225 -9.96 13.00 4.20
CA MET A 225 -8.95 12.42 5.07
C MET A 225 -7.96 13.52 5.49
N ALA A 226 -7.02 13.21 6.40
CA ALA A 226 -5.97 14.14 6.78
C ALA A 226 -5.20 14.63 5.54
N PRO A 227 -4.91 15.94 5.39
CA PRO A 227 -4.13 16.46 4.26
C PRO A 227 -2.79 15.74 4.07
N TRP A 228 -2.11 15.40 5.17
CA TRP A 228 -0.85 14.67 5.12
C TRP A 228 -1.00 13.28 4.48
N VAL A 229 -2.05 12.53 4.84
CA VAL A 229 -2.32 11.20 4.28
C VAL A 229 -2.72 11.32 2.82
N ARG A 230 -3.55 12.31 2.48
CA ARG A 230 -3.91 12.62 1.10
C ARG A 230 -2.67 12.86 0.24
N THR A 231 -1.79 13.79 0.62
CA THR A 231 -0.58 14.11 -0.16
C THR A 231 0.36 12.92 -0.30
N MET A 232 0.48 12.08 0.74
CA MET A 232 1.24 10.83 0.65
C MET A 232 0.67 9.89 -0.42
N LEU A 233 -0.65 9.72 -0.50
CA LEU A 233 -1.26 8.89 -1.52
C LEU A 233 -1.14 9.51 -2.91
N GLU A 234 -1.30 10.82 -3.05
CA GLU A 234 -1.07 11.53 -4.32
C GLU A 234 0.37 11.29 -4.83
N ALA A 235 1.36 11.30 -3.92
CA ALA A 235 2.74 10.97 -4.23
C ALA A 235 2.92 9.51 -4.70
N VAL A 236 2.26 8.55 -4.03
CA VAL A 236 2.34 7.13 -4.37
C VAL A 236 1.68 6.81 -5.71
N PHE A 237 0.45 7.27 -5.91
CA PHE A 237 -0.37 6.95 -7.07
C PHE A 237 -0.13 7.88 -8.27
N GLY A 238 0.64 8.97 -8.08
CA GLY A 238 1.03 9.90 -9.14
C GLY A 238 -0.12 10.73 -9.71
N ARG A 239 -1.25 10.82 -9.00
CA ARG A 239 -2.44 11.56 -9.42
C ARG A 239 -3.18 12.14 -8.20
N PRO A 240 -3.96 13.23 -8.38
CA PRO A 240 -4.83 13.74 -7.32
C PRO A 240 -5.80 12.69 -6.81
N LEU A 241 -6.11 12.73 -5.51
CA LEU A 241 -7.12 11.86 -4.92
C LEU A 241 -8.53 12.40 -5.17
N ASP A 242 -9.34 11.61 -5.86
CA ASP A 242 -10.77 11.84 -6.03
C ASP A 242 -11.56 11.02 -5.00
N ILE A 243 -12.24 11.70 -4.07
CA ILE A 243 -13.05 11.07 -3.01
C ILE A 243 -14.52 11.26 -3.37
N GLU A 244 -15.16 10.16 -3.76
CA GLU A 244 -16.55 10.12 -4.18
C GLU A 244 -17.50 10.22 -2.98
N THR A 245 -18.44 11.16 -3.05
CA THR A 245 -19.44 11.44 -2.00
C THR A 245 -20.89 11.29 -2.48
N PHE A 246 -21.10 10.95 -3.76
CA PHE A 246 -22.40 10.78 -4.42
C PHE A 246 -23.32 12.02 -4.30
N GLU A 247 -22.73 13.21 -4.19
CA GLU A 247 -23.49 14.46 -4.05
C GLU A 247 -24.29 14.79 -5.32
N GLU A 248 -23.74 14.51 -6.49
CA GLU A 248 -24.35 14.79 -7.80
C GLU A 248 -25.47 13.82 -8.18
N SER A 249 -25.60 12.67 -7.49
CA SER A 249 -26.49 11.58 -7.89
C SER A 249 -27.93 11.69 -7.36
N GLY A 250 -28.31 12.79 -6.69
CA GLY A 250 -29.66 12.97 -6.11
C GLY A 250 -29.89 12.17 -4.81
N PRO A 251 -31.13 12.10 -4.28
CA PRO A 251 -31.46 11.30 -3.10
C PRO A 251 -31.63 9.80 -3.43
N GLY A 252 -31.05 8.91 -2.61
CA GLY A 252 -31.12 7.46 -2.78
C GLY A 252 -30.39 6.86 -3.99
N PRO A 253 -29.24 7.41 -4.45
CA PRO A 253 -28.59 6.93 -5.66
C PRO A 253 -28.03 5.53 -5.47
N THR A 254 -28.19 4.70 -6.50
CA THR A 254 -27.48 3.43 -6.61
C THR A 254 -26.32 3.62 -7.58
N SER A 255 -25.11 3.39 -7.12
CA SER A 255 -23.90 3.48 -7.94
C SER A 255 -23.24 2.11 -8.01
N CYS A 256 -23.02 1.61 -9.22
CA CYS A 256 -22.34 0.34 -9.48
C CYS A 256 -20.98 0.62 -10.12
N PHE A 257 -19.98 -0.22 -9.85
CA PHE A 257 -18.59 0.05 -10.25
C PHE A 257 -18.11 -0.98 -11.26
N GLU A 258 -17.56 -0.52 -12.39
CA GLU A 258 -16.96 -1.40 -13.40
C GLU A 258 -15.85 -2.28 -12.80
N GLY A 259 -15.02 -1.69 -11.93
CA GLY A 259 -14.08 -2.42 -11.10
C GLY A 259 -14.02 -1.85 -9.69
N ALA A 260 -13.99 -2.71 -8.67
CA ALA A 260 -13.85 -2.31 -7.28
C ALA A 260 -12.87 -3.20 -6.52
N VAL A 261 -12.07 -2.58 -5.65
CA VAL A 261 -11.25 -3.25 -4.63
C VAL A 261 -11.67 -2.71 -3.27
N VAL A 262 -12.12 -3.59 -2.39
CA VAL A 262 -12.58 -3.24 -1.05
C VAL A 262 -11.56 -3.72 -0.03
N MET A 263 -11.14 -2.83 0.87
CA MET A 263 -10.32 -3.18 2.02
C MET A 263 -11.00 -2.71 3.30
N ARG A 264 -11.24 -3.66 4.19
CA ARG A 264 -11.92 -3.45 5.47
C ARG A 264 -11.07 -3.87 6.67
N HIS A 265 -9.82 -4.26 6.37
CA HIS A 265 -8.77 -4.55 7.32
C HIS A 265 -7.64 -3.57 7.09
N ASN A 266 -6.95 -3.18 8.16
CA ASN A 266 -5.70 -2.43 8.07
C ASN A 266 -4.59 -3.36 7.57
N GLU A 267 -3.38 -3.25 8.12
CA GLU A 267 -2.20 -4.04 7.74
C GLU A 267 -2.26 -5.52 8.20
N GLY A 268 -3.44 -6.04 8.54
CA GLY A 268 -3.65 -7.42 8.95
C GLY A 268 -3.43 -8.40 7.78
N GLY A 269 -2.85 -9.57 8.06
CA GLY A 269 -2.55 -10.59 7.05
C GLY A 269 -1.20 -10.42 6.33
N MET A 270 -0.69 -9.19 6.24
CA MET A 270 0.59 -8.92 5.58
C MET A 270 1.79 -9.54 6.33
N SER A 271 2.75 -10.06 5.58
CA SER A 271 4.07 -10.48 6.08
C SER A 271 4.90 -9.27 6.50
N ARG A 272 6.00 -9.49 7.21
CA ARG A 272 6.90 -8.38 7.59
C ARG A 272 7.56 -7.79 6.34
N GLU A 273 7.95 -8.66 5.42
CA GLU A 273 8.59 -8.35 4.15
C GLU A 273 7.67 -7.46 3.30
N ARG A 274 6.40 -7.85 3.14
CA ARG A 274 5.44 -7.08 2.38
C ARG A 274 5.19 -5.70 2.98
N ARG A 275 5.18 -5.58 4.32
CA ARG A 275 5.08 -4.26 4.98
C ARG A 275 6.29 -3.39 4.66
N MET A 276 7.49 -3.95 4.77
CA MET A 276 8.74 -3.23 4.49
C MET A 276 8.78 -2.72 3.04
N GLU A 277 8.47 -3.57 2.07
CA GLU A 277 8.41 -3.18 0.65
C GLU A 277 7.40 -2.06 0.40
N THR A 278 6.25 -2.12 1.09
CA THR A 278 5.21 -1.09 0.97
C THR A 278 5.71 0.25 1.52
N TYR A 279 6.30 0.27 2.72
CA TYR A 279 6.85 1.48 3.30
C TYR A 279 8.04 2.03 2.48
N ASP A 280 8.86 1.17 1.87
CA ASP A 280 9.91 1.58 0.95
C ASP A 280 9.35 2.29 -0.29
N LEU A 281 8.30 1.73 -0.90
CA LEU A 281 7.61 2.36 -2.02
C LEU A 281 7.06 3.73 -1.63
N MET A 282 6.37 3.83 -0.49
CA MET A 282 5.82 5.10 0.01
C MET A 282 6.90 6.16 0.21
N ARG A 283 8.01 5.76 0.85
CA ARG A 283 9.17 6.63 1.08
C ARG A 283 9.79 7.09 -0.23
N CYS A 284 10.00 6.17 -1.17
CA CYS A 284 10.62 6.45 -2.45
C CYS A 284 9.76 7.41 -3.29
N LYS A 285 8.46 7.12 -3.41
CA LYS A 285 7.48 7.96 -4.10
C LYS A 285 7.34 9.34 -3.48
N SER A 286 7.33 9.44 -2.14
CA SER A 286 7.35 10.72 -1.43
C SER A 286 8.58 11.58 -1.78
N ARG A 287 9.75 10.96 -1.86
CA ARG A 287 10.99 11.66 -2.24
C ARG A 287 10.93 12.19 -3.66
N MET A 288 10.45 11.37 -4.61
CA MET A 288 10.26 11.79 -6.00
C MET A 288 9.25 12.93 -6.13
N TYR A 289 8.08 12.79 -5.48
CA TYR A 289 7.04 13.81 -5.47
C TYR A 289 7.56 15.16 -4.95
N CYS A 290 8.43 15.12 -3.94
CA CYS A 290 9.05 16.30 -3.35
C CYS A 290 10.35 16.77 -4.04
N GLY A 291 10.69 16.21 -5.21
CA GLY A 291 11.86 16.63 -5.98
C GLY A 291 13.20 16.37 -5.28
N LEU A 292 13.25 15.40 -4.37
CA LEU A 292 14.51 14.99 -3.74
C LEU A 292 15.25 14.05 -4.69
N GLY A 293 16.40 14.50 -5.20
CA GLY A 293 17.28 13.69 -6.02
C GLY A 293 17.85 12.47 -5.27
N PRO A 294 18.58 11.59 -5.96
CA PRO A 294 19.39 10.57 -5.30
C PRO A 294 20.25 11.26 -4.24
N LYS A 295 20.36 10.66 -3.05
CA LYS A 295 21.28 11.20 -2.04
C LYS A 295 22.66 11.30 -2.69
N GLU A 296 23.23 12.50 -2.73
CA GLU A 296 24.63 12.66 -3.10
C GLU A 296 25.45 11.73 -2.19
N GLU A 297 26.37 10.96 -2.77
CA GLU A 297 27.32 10.15 -2.02
C GLU A 297 28.23 11.09 -1.22
N ASP A 298 27.78 11.47 -0.04
CA ASP A 298 28.58 12.20 0.92
C ASP A 298 29.74 11.29 1.33
N LYS A 299 30.96 11.66 0.92
CA LYS A 299 32.20 10.91 1.18
C LYS A 299 32.60 10.87 2.66
N GLY A 300 31.77 11.39 3.56
CA GLY A 300 32.01 11.48 5.00
C GLY A 300 30.89 10.85 5.83
N LEU A 301 31.24 10.39 7.03
CA LEU A 301 30.27 9.93 8.01
C LEU A 301 29.39 11.13 8.43
N ARG A 302 28.11 11.14 8.05
CA ARG A 302 27.12 12.12 8.55
C ARG A 302 26.03 11.38 9.31
N ILE A 303 25.73 11.83 10.52
CA ILE A 303 24.67 11.28 11.37
C ILE A 303 23.65 12.38 11.63
N GLY A 304 22.46 12.27 11.04
CA GLY A 304 21.35 13.18 11.29
C GLY A 304 20.57 12.74 12.52
N MET A 305 20.61 13.55 13.57
CA MET A 305 19.80 13.35 14.76
C MET A 305 18.70 14.40 14.77
N THR A 306 17.44 13.99 14.80
CA THR A 306 16.30 14.90 14.71
C THR A 306 15.42 14.77 15.94
N MET A 307 15.12 15.89 16.59
CA MET A 307 14.17 15.97 17.69
C MET A 307 12.88 16.63 17.21
N LEU A 308 11.79 15.86 17.20
CA LEU A 308 10.46 16.35 16.89
C LEU A 308 9.78 16.85 18.15
N MET A 309 9.70 18.18 18.25
CA MET A 309 9.13 18.91 19.36
C MET A 309 7.64 19.15 19.16
N ARG A 310 6.97 19.44 20.27
CA ARG A 310 5.53 19.70 20.33
C ARG A 310 5.27 20.90 21.22
N ASP A 311 4.20 21.61 20.91
CA ASP A 311 3.59 22.58 21.81
C ASP A 311 2.40 21.96 22.54
N GLY A 312 2.13 22.42 23.76
CA GLY A 312 1.01 21.96 24.57
C GLY A 312 1.13 20.49 24.99
N ALA A 313 0.15 19.67 24.62
CA ALA A 313 0.06 18.28 25.05
C ALA A 313 1.30 17.46 24.63
N ARG A 314 1.91 16.78 25.61
CA ARG A 314 3.15 15.98 25.44
C ARG A 314 4.38 16.79 25.05
N SER A 315 4.37 18.11 25.26
CA SER A 315 5.58 18.92 25.21
C SER A 315 6.50 18.59 26.39
N PHE A 316 7.77 18.95 26.30
CA PHE A 316 8.69 18.83 27.43
C PHE A 316 8.45 19.94 28.45
N ARG A 317 8.53 19.60 29.75
CA ARG A 317 8.52 20.59 30.83
C ARG A 317 9.69 21.57 30.73
N ASN A 318 10.84 21.09 30.27
CA ASN A 318 12.03 21.90 30.02
C ASN A 318 12.67 21.49 28.68
N ALA A 319 12.08 21.97 27.59
CA ALA A 319 12.54 21.70 26.23
C ALA A 319 14.03 22.04 26.02
N SER A 320 14.46 23.22 26.49
CA SER A 320 15.83 23.70 26.31
C SER A 320 16.87 22.79 27.00
N ALA A 321 16.56 22.25 28.18
CA ALA A 321 17.44 21.30 28.85
C ALA A 321 17.58 19.99 28.07
N VAL A 322 16.47 19.44 27.59
CA VAL A 322 16.47 18.21 26.78
C VAL A 322 17.29 18.39 25.50
N VAL A 323 17.08 19.50 24.79
CA VAL A 323 17.86 19.84 23.59
C VAL A 323 19.35 19.89 23.91
N ARG A 324 19.76 20.59 24.98
CA ARG A 324 21.18 20.67 25.38
C ARG A 324 21.81 19.32 25.67
N ILE A 325 21.08 18.40 26.30
CA ILE A 325 21.59 17.05 26.61
C ILE A 325 21.90 16.30 25.32
N PHE A 326 20.93 16.19 24.42
CA PHE A 326 21.12 15.47 23.15
C PHE A 326 22.14 16.16 22.24
N GLU A 327 22.19 17.48 22.24
CA GLU A 327 23.19 18.24 21.47
C GLU A 327 24.60 17.99 21.99
N ARG A 328 24.78 17.96 23.32
CA ARG A 328 26.06 17.62 23.96
C ARG A 328 26.53 16.23 23.59
N GLU A 329 25.65 15.23 23.61
CA GLU A 329 26.03 13.86 23.23
C GLU A 329 26.28 13.73 21.73
N CYS A 330 25.49 14.39 20.89
CA CYS A 330 25.72 14.43 19.44
C CYS A 330 27.10 15.03 19.10
N ARG A 331 27.52 16.13 19.73
CA ARG A 331 28.85 16.74 19.52
C ARG A 331 30.03 15.82 19.82
N LYS A 332 29.85 14.78 20.64
CA LYS A 332 30.91 13.79 20.94
C LYS A 332 31.16 12.81 19.78
N VAL A 333 30.22 12.70 18.84
CA VAL A 333 30.30 11.78 17.71
C VAL A 333 30.58 12.57 16.42
N SER A 334 31.72 12.28 15.79
CA SER A 334 32.12 12.92 14.54
C SER A 334 31.04 12.79 13.46
N GLY A 335 30.70 13.92 12.84
CA GLY A 335 29.70 13.99 11.78
C GLY A 335 28.24 14.00 12.25
N CYS A 336 27.98 13.97 13.56
CA CYS A 336 26.62 14.11 14.09
C CYS A 336 26.12 15.56 14.00
N ARG A 337 24.89 15.75 13.55
CA ARG A 337 24.18 17.03 13.56
C ARG A 337 22.80 16.86 14.17
N LEU A 338 22.55 17.56 15.28
CA LEU A 338 21.22 17.67 15.86
C LEU A 338 20.39 18.71 15.10
N THR A 339 19.16 18.33 14.72
CA THR A 339 18.14 19.23 14.18
C THR A 339 16.93 19.19 15.10
N VAL A 340 16.46 20.34 15.55
CA VAL A 340 15.23 20.47 16.35
C VAL A 340 14.14 21.01 15.44
N SER A 341 12.99 20.36 15.39
CA SER A 341 11.90 20.74 14.51
C SER A 341 10.54 20.52 15.14
N TYR A 342 9.55 21.28 14.67
CA TYR A 342 8.16 21.18 15.10
C TYR A 342 7.33 20.69 13.90
N PRO A 343 6.82 19.44 13.89
CA PRO A 343 6.15 18.87 12.72
C PRO A 343 4.98 19.69 12.18
N HIS A 344 4.27 20.43 13.04
CA HIS A 344 3.13 21.24 12.64
C HIS A 344 3.50 22.50 11.84
N ASN A 345 4.77 22.91 11.89
CA ASN A 345 5.31 24.03 11.11
C ASN A 345 5.88 23.60 9.76
N LEU A 346 5.85 22.30 9.46
CA LEU A 346 6.42 21.75 8.23
C LEU A 346 5.33 21.29 7.28
N THR A 347 5.44 21.71 6.02
CA THR A 347 4.73 21.09 4.90
C THR A 347 5.11 19.63 4.75
N PHE A 348 4.31 18.87 3.99
CA PHE A 348 4.61 17.47 3.70
C PHE A 348 6.04 17.28 3.15
N CYS A 349 6.42 18.06 2.13
CA CYS A 349 7.74 17.92 1.51
C CYS A 349 8.91 18.38 2.39
N GLU A 350 8.70 19.34 3.29
CA GLU A 350 9.71 19.67 4.30
C GLU A 350 9.89 18.53 5.31
N GLN A 351 8.82 17.81 5.68
CA GLN A 351 8.93 16.60 6.49
C GLN A 351 9.66 15.49 5.75
N VAL A 352 9.37 15.26 4.46
CA VAL A 352 10.09 14.29 3.62
C VAL A 352 11.58 14.64 3.58
N LYS A 353 11.92 15.91 3.33
CA LYS A 353 13.32 16.38 3.32
C LYS A 353 14.00 16.16 4.67
N LEU A 354 13.37 16.56 5.77
CA LEU A 354 13.91 16.40 7.12
C LEU A 354 14.15 14.91 7.45
N MET A 355 13.14 14.07 7.25
CA MET A 355 13.20 12.64 7.59
C MET A 355 14.17 11.88 6.68
N SER A 356 14.31 12.27 5.40
CA SER A 356 15.30 11.67 4.51
C SER A 356 16.74 11.88 5.00
N GLY A 357 17.01 12.98 5.72
CA GLY A 357 18.31 13.27 6.33
C GLY A 357 18.44 12.84 7.78
N THR A 358 17.46 12.11 8.33
CA THR A 358 17.41 11.70 9.73
C THR A 358 17.76 10.22 9.88
N ASP A 359 18.75 9.92 10.71
CA ASP A 359 19.16 8.56 11.09
C ASP A 359 18.66 8.18 12.48
N ILE A 360 18.49 9.17 13.37
CA ILE A 360 17.95 8.98 14.72
C ILE A 360 16.85 10.00 14.91
N VAL A 361 15.62 9.56 15.13
CA VAL A 361 14.50 10.44 15.50
C VAL A 361 14.17 10.30 16.98
N ILE A 362 13.99 11.43 17.64
CA ILE A 362 13.53 11.53 19.02
C ILE A 362 12.21 12.27 19.02
N SER A 363 11.17 11.68 19.57
CA SER A 363 9.86 12.32 19.63
C SER A 363 9.04 11.81 20.79
N ALA A 364 8.20 12.68 21.32
CA ALA A 364 7.08 12.25 22.14
C ALA A 364 6.11 11.39 21.31
N HIS A 365 5.54 10.36 21.94
CA HIS A 365 4.54 9.48 21.34
C HIS A 365 3.33 10.28 20.84
N GLY A 366 2.94 10.07 19.58
CA GLY A 366 1.72 10.66 19.02
C GLY A 366 1.67 10.56 17.52
N ALA A 367 0.49 10.84 16.94
CA ALA A 367 0.23 10.66 15.52
C ALA A 367 1.28 11.32 14.60
N GLN A 368 1.84 12.48 14.96
CA GLN A 368 2.85 13.12 14.11
C GLN A 368 4.24 12.44 14.12
N LEU A 369 4.51 11.45 14.99
CA LEU A 369 5.69 10.58 14.85
C LEU A 369 5.53 9.57 13.70
N SER A 370 4.32 9.38 13.15
CA SER A 370 4.10 8.50 11.99
C SER A 370 4.91 8.90 10.76
N ASN A 371 5.38 10.15 10.67
CA ASN A 371 6.26 10.59 9.59
C ASN A 371 7.64 9.90 9.59
N MET A 372 7.99 9.16 10.66
CA MET A 372 9.18 8.33 10.73
C MET A 372 9.32 7.35 9.57
N ILE A 373 8.22 6.95 8.92
CA ILE A 373 8.27 6.04 7.74
C ILE A 373 9.10 6.63 6.58
N LEU A 374 9.28 7.95 6.55
CA LEU A 374 10.05 8.69 5.54
C LEU A 374 11.58 8.60 5.76
N MET A 375 12.02 8.15 6.94
CA MET A 375 13.42 7.87 7.27
C MET A 375 13.89 6.60 6.56
N ASP A 376 15.19 6.49 6.28
CA ASP A 376 15.73 5.27 5.68
C ASP A 376 15.56 4.05 6.59
N GLN A 377 15.58 2.86 5.98
CA GLN A 377 15.75 1.62 6.73
C GLN A 377 17.01 1.70 7.62
N GLU A 378 17.02 0.89 8.68
CA GLU A 378 18.05 0.84 9.70
C GLU A 378 18.19 2.11 10.55
N SER A 379 17.38 3.14 10.31
CA SER A 379 17.28 4.30 11.20
C SER A 379 16.73 3.92 12.58
N SER A 380 17.00 4.75 13.57
CA SER A 380 16.71 4.51 14.98
C SER A 380 15.65 5.48 15.51
N VAL A 381 14.76 4.98 16.36
CA VAL A 381 13.61 5.72 16.90
C VAL A 381 13.67 5.68 18.42
N MET A 382 13.70 6.87 19.04
CA MET A 382 13.73 7.07 20.48
C MET A 382 12.41 7.72 20.90
N GLU A 383 11.53 6.94 21.54
CA GLU A 383 10.17 7.38 21.85
C GLU A 383 10.04 7.83 23.32
N LEU A 384 9.32 8.93 23.56
CA LEU A 384 9.10 9.47 24.90
C LEU A 384 7.60 9.52 25.23
N PHE A 385 7.27 9.17 26.47
CA PHE A 385 5.90 9.14 26.97
C PHE A 385 5.76 10.01 28.23
N PRO A 386 4.63 10.73 28.38
CA PRO A 386 4.26 11.30 29.68
C PRO A 386 3.93 10.19 30.69
N LYS A 387 3.87 10.54 31.97
CA LYS A 387 3.45 9.63 33.05
C LYS A 387 2.07 9.04 32.78
N GLY A 388 1.86 7.79 33.20
CA GLY A 388 0.55 7.14 33.25
C GLY A 388 0.03 6.63 31.89
N TRP A 389 0.83 6.77 30.83
CA TRP A 389 0.48 6.25 29.51
C TRP A 389 0.50 4.72 29.47
N ARG A 390 1.42 4.06 30.19
CA ARG A 390 1.64 2.61 30.08
C ARG A 390 0.43 1.81 30.57
N GLU A 391 -0.19 2.28 31.64
CA GLU A 391 -1.25 1.63 32.38
C GLU A 391 -2.59 1.72 31.63
N LEU A 392 -2.87 2.86 30.97
CA LEU A 392 -4.19 3.16 30.41
C LEU A 392 -4.27 3.17 28.88
N ALA A 393 -3.15 3.27 28.16
CA ALA A 393 -3.17 3.39 26.70
C ALA A 393 -3.39 2.08 25.93
N GLY A 394 -3.46 0.94 26.64
CA GLY A 394 -3.64 -0.38 26.04
C GLY A 394 -2.58 -0.65 24.97
N VAL A 395 -2.98 -1.26 23.86
CA VAL A 395 -2.10 -1.63 22.74
C VAL A 395 -1.55 -0.43 21.96
N GLY A 396 -2.21 0.73 22.02
CA GLY A 396 -1.82 1.93 21.26
C GLY A 396 -0.42 2.45 21.61
N GLN A 397 0.11 2.11 22.78
CA GLN A 397 1.47 2.48 23.18
C GLN A 397 2.58 1.81 22.36
N TYR A 398 2.28 0.74 21.62
CA TYR A 398 3.25 0.00 20.80
C TYR A 398 3.23 0.38 19.33
N VAL A 399 2.39 1.33 18.93
CA VAL A 399 2.19 1.72 17.53
C VAL A 399 3.51 2.06 16.83
N HIS A 400 4.35 2.93 17.39
CA HIS A 400 5.61 3.31 16.72
C HIS A 400 6.70 2.27 16.88
N HIS A 401 6.61 1.39 17.87
CA HIS A 401 7.45 0.20 17.95
C HIS A 401 7.17 -0.76 16.77
N TRP A 402 5.89 -1.00 16.47
CA TRP A 402 5.49 -1.78 15.31
C TRP A 402 5.84 -1.09 14.01
N LEU A 403 5.53 0.21 13.89
CA LEU A 403 5.84 0.99 12.69
C LEU A 403 7.33 1.03 12.38
N ALA A 404 8.19 1.12 13.41
CA ALA A 404 9.63 0.98 13.24
C ALA A 404 9.98 -0.38 12.61
N SER A 405 9.50 -1.47 13.22
CA SER A 405 9.75 -2.83 12.73
C SER A 405 9.24 -3.05 11.30
N TRP A 406 8.02 -2.57 11.01
CA TRP A 406 7.36 -2.70 9.72
C TRP A 406 8.01 -1.87 8.61
N SER A 407 8.71 -0.79 8.98
CA SER A 407 9.42 0.09 8.03
C SER A 407 10.92 -0.21 7.92
N GLY A 408 11.39 -1.30 8.51
CA GLY A 408 12.81 -1.69 8.51
C GLY A 408 13.69 -0.84 9.44
N MET A 409 13.11 -0.14 10.41
CA MET A 409 13.82 0.68 11.41
C MET A 409 13.96 -0.03 12.75
N ARG A 410 14.70 0.59 13.68
CA ARG A 410 14.95 0.10 15.03
C ARG A 410 14.28 0.99 16.06
N HIS A 411 13.51 0.39 16.95
CA HIS A 411 12.97 1.08 18.11
C HIS A 411 13.93 0.94 19.30
N GLU A 412 14.58 2.03 19.70
CA GLU A 412 15.70 2.05 20.67
C GLU A 412 15.27 2.04 22.14
N GLY A 413 14.02 1.64 22.38
CA GLY A 413 13.36 1.69 23.66
C GLY A 413 12.52 2.97 23.84
N ALA A 414 11.92 3.09 25.01
CA ALA A 414 11.04 4.20 25.34
C ALA A 414 11.39 4.80 26.70
N TRP A 415 11.43 6.13 26.78
CA TRP A 415 11.40 6.84 28.05
C TRP A 415 9.95 7.01 28.50
N ARG A 416 9.67 6.66 29.75
CA ARG A 416 8.37 6.88 30.38
C ARG A 416 8.60 7.73 31.59
N ASP A 417 8.06 8.94 31.56
CA ASP A 417 8.26 9.90 32.64
C ASP A 417 7.71 9.35 33.97
N PRO A 418 8.55 9.10 34.98
CA PRO A 418 8.07 8.64 36.28
C PRO A 418 7.40 9.76 37.07
N LEU A 419 7.70 11.03 36.73
CA LEU A 419 7.31 12.22 37.47
C LEU A 419 6.45 13.13 36.58
N GLY A 420 5.25 12.69 36.21
CA GLY A 420 4.30 13.50 35.43
C GLY A 420 3.22 14.20 36.26
N ASP A 421 2.25 14.80 35.58
CA ASP A 421 1.17 15.56 36.23
C ASP A 421 0.24 14.60 37.00
N PRO A 422 -0.16 14.93 38.24
CA PRO A 422 -1.01 14.05 39.05
C PRO A 422 -2.44 14.00 38.48
N CYS A 423 -3.06 12.83 38.53
CA CYS A 423 -4.48 12.68 38.25
C CYS A 423 -5.29 12.93 39.53
N PRO A 424 -6.47 13.61 39.45
CA PRO A 424 -7.36 13.77 40.59
C PRO A 424 -8.11 12.49 41.01
N TYR A 425 -7.98 11.42 40.24
CA TYR A 425 -8.57 10.09 40.51
C TYR A 425 -7.45 9.06 40.79
N PRO A 426 -7.78 7.85 41.30
CA PRO A 426 -6.81 6.75 41.38
C PRO A 426 -6.10 6.52 40.04
N GLU A 427 -4.81 6.16 40.06
CA GLU A 427 -3.97 6.13 38.85
C GLU A 427 -4.45 5.14 37.77
N ASP A 428 -5.17 4.10 38.16
CA ASP A 428 -5.77 3.09 37.29
C ASP A 428 -7.15 3.48 36.73
N ASP A 429 -7.70 4.63 37.16
CA ASP A 429 -8.98 5.12 36.69
C ASP A 429 -8.90 5.60 35.22
N ARG A 430 -9.81 5.12 34.36
CA ARG A 430 -9.84 5.49 32.93
C ARG A 430 -9.98 7.00 32.70
N ARG A 431 -10.53 7.75 33.64
CA ARG A 431 -10.61 9.23 33.58
C ARG A 431 -9.24 9.87 33.58
N CYS A 432 -8.24 9.23 34.19
CA CYS A 432 -6.85 9.70 34.20
C CYS A 432 -6.17 9.60 32.83
N MET A 433 -6.69 8.79 31.90
CA MET A 433 -6.09 8.62 30.58
C MET A 433 -5.94 9.95 29.85
N SER A 434 -6.93 10.84 29.92
CA SER A 434 -6.86 12.16 29.27
C SER A 434 -5.81 13.08 29.89
N VAL A 435 -5.66 13.04 31.22
CA VAL A 435 -4.68 13.82 31.99
C VAL A 435 -3.27 13.35 31.61
N PHE A 436 -3.03 12.05 31.72
CA PHE A 436 -1.75 11.42 31.38
C PHE A 436 -1.40 11.59 29.91
N LYS A 437 -2.34 11.36 29.00
CA LYS A 437 -2.14 11.53 27.55
C LYS A 437 -1.73 12.94 27.16
N ASN A 438 -2.23 13.95 27.87
CA ASN A 438 -1.95 15.35 27.57
C ASN A 438 -0.87 15.97 28.46
N GLY A 439 -0.38 15.23 29.46
CA GLY A 439 0.64 15.69 30.39
C GLY A 439 1.95 16.08 29.70
N ARG A 440 2.70 16.97 30.34
CA ARG A 440 4.05 17.35 29.89
C ARG A 440 5.07 16.30 30.32
N ILE A 441 6.13 16.16 29.52
CA ILE A 441 7.17 15.14 29.69
C ILE A 441 8.35 15.75 30.46
N GLY A 442 8.69 15.14 31.59
CA GLY A 442 9.94 15.36 32.33
C GLY A 442 11.13 14.66 31.69
N TYR A 443 12.33 15.02 32.14
CA TYR A 443 13.58 14.45 31.65
C TYR A 443 14.48 14.03 32.82
N ASN A 444 15.35 13.06 32.56
CA ASN A 444 16.45 12.69 33.46
C ASN A 444 17.76 12.84 32.70
N GLU A 445 18.62 13.74 33.16
CA GLU A 445 19.84 14.11 32.44
C GLU A 445 20.80 12.93 32.25
N THR A 446 21.05 12.15 33.30
CA THR A 446 21.94 10.98 33.24
C THR A 446 21.39 9.94 32.26
N TYR A 447 20.12 9.57 32.41
CA TYR A 447 19.47 8.60 31.53
C TYR A 447 19.49 9.05 30.06
N PHE A 448 19.13 10.31 29.79
CA PHE A 448 19.07 10.82 28.41
C PHE A 448 20.47 10.87 27.79
N SER A 449 21.49 11.23 28.58
CA SER A 449 22.87 11.26 28.11
C SER A 449 23.38 9.85 27.76
N GLU A 450 23.16 8.89 28.64
CA GLU A 450 23.56 7.48 28.42
C GLU A 450 22.81 6.85 27.24
N TRP A 451 21.49 7.08 27.18
CA TRP A 451 20.64 6.56 26.11
C TRP A 451 21.05 7.13 24.76
N ALA A 452 21.26 8.45 24.66
CA ALA A 452 21.73 9.11 23.46
C ALA A 452 23.10 8.61 23.02
N SER A 453 24.07 8.56 23.94
CA SER A 453 25.43 8.09 23.68
C SER A 453 25.42 6.66 23.13
N ARG A 454 24.65 5.76 23.73
CA ARG A 454 24.50 4.37 23.26
C ARG A 454 23.97 4.30 21.83
N VAL A 455 22.85 4.97 21.55
CA VAL A 455 22.19 4.95 20.23
C VAL A 455 23.08 5.59 19.16
N LEU A 456 23.72 6.72 19.47
CA LEU A 456 24.66 7.39 18.58
C LEU A 456 25.86 6.52 18.23
N ASN A 457 26.48 5.87 19.23
CA ASN A 457 27.61 4.98 19.00
C ASN A 457 27.23 3.78 18.13
N GLN A 458 26.09 3.15 18.40
CA GLN A 458 25.58 2.05 17.58
C GLN A 458 25.27 2.50 16.14
N THR A 459 24.69 3.68 15.96
CA THR A 459 24.40 4.25 14.63
C THR A 459 25.69 4.57 13.87
N SER A 460 26.68 5.15 14.56
CA SER A 460 28.00 5.47 14.01
C SER A 460 28.73 4.22 13.52
N GLN A 461 28.75 3.16 14.34
CA GLN A 461 29.36 1.87 13.98
C GLN A 461 28.70 1.26 12.74
N ARG A 462 27.36 1.23 12.70
CA ARG A 462 26.59 0.72 11.56
C ARG A 462 26.88 1.50 10.28
N LYS A 463 26.85 2.83 10.34
CA LYS A 463 27.16 3.66 9.16
C LYS A 463 28.59 3.48 8.68
N LYS A 464 29.57 3.38 9.58
CA LYS A 464 30.96 3.08 9.20
C LYS A 464 31.07 1.73 8.50
N ALA A 465 30.39 0.70 9.00
CA ALA A 465 30.36 -0.62 8.37
C ALA A 465 29.72 -0.58 6.97
N LEU A 466 28.61 0.16 6.81
CA LEU A 466 27.96 0.35 5.51
C LEU A 466 28.87 1.07 4.50
N ILE A 467 29.58 2.12 4.93
CA ILE A 467 30.53 2.84 4.06
C ILE A 467 31.67 1.90 3.65
N MET A 468 32.24 1.13 4.57
CA MET A 468 33.31 0.16 4.27
C MET A 468 32.83 -0.94 3.30
N ASN A 469 31.60 -1.42 3.46
CA ASN A 469 31.02 -2.46 2.61
C ASN A 469 30.58 -1.94 1.22
N ASN A 470 30.03 -0.72 1.13
CA ASN A 470 29.65 -0.13 -0.16
C ASN A 470 30.87 0.26 -1.01
N VAL A 471 31.99 0.65 -0.40
CA VAL A 471 33.28 0.79 -1.10
C VAL A 471 33.74 -0.54 -1.73
N SER A 472 33.22 -1.68 -1.24
CA SER A 472 33.52 -3.02 -1.73
C SER A 472 32.48 -3.59 -2.70
N ALA A 473 31.32 -2.95 -2.86
CA ALA A 473 30.19 -3.46 -3.64
C ALA A 473 29.64 -2.38 -4.58
N ASN A 474 30.14 -2.33 -5.81
CA ASN A 474 29.46 -1.65 -6.92
C ASN A 474 28.20 -2.46 -7.27
N ASN A 475 27.08 -2.16 -6.64
CA ASN A 475 25.78 -2.61 -7.12
C ASN A 475 24.93 -1.42 -7.54
N PRO A 476 24.49 -1.38 -8.81
CA PRO A 476 23.72 -0.26 -9.34
C PRO A 476 22.36 -0.21 -8.63
N VAL A 477 21.96 1.01 -8.28
CA VAL A 477 20.60 1.39 -7.86
C VAL A 477 19.59 0.76 -8.83
N LYS A 478 18.95 -0.33 -8.42
CA LYS A 478 17.85 -0.94 -9.17
C LYS A 478 16.63 -0.02 -9.08
N GLY A 479 16.36 0.69 -10.18
CA GLY A 479 15.04 1.19 -10.61
C GLY A 479 14.36 2.22 -9.71
N LEU A 480 14.07 3.42 -10.24
CA LEU A 480 13.24 4.44 -9.59
C LEU A 480 11.92 3.83 -9.06
N CYS A 481 11.86 3.59 -7.76
CA CYS A 481 10.67 3.29 -6.94
C CYS A 481 9.68 2.20 -7.40
N GLY A 482 10.01 1.30 -8.33
CA GLY A 482 9.20 0.10 -8.67
C GLY A 482 7.86 0.34 -9.39
N CYS A 483 7.23 1.50 -9.19
CA CYS A 483 6.06 2.00 -9.91
C CYS A 483 6.45 3.29 -10.61
N SER A 484 6.24 3.41 -11.91
CA SER A 484 6.46 4.66 -12.67
C SER A 484 5.20 5.52 -12.63
#